data_AF-A0A5B9CZ50-F1
#
_entry.id   AF-A0A5B9CZ50-F1
#
_cell.length_a   1.000
_cell.length_b   1.000
_cell.length_c   1.000
_cell.angle_alpha   90.00
_cell.angle_beta   90.00
_cell.angle_gamma   90.00
#
_symmetry.space_group_name_H-M   'P 1'
#
loop_
_entity.id
_entity.type
_entity.pdbx_description
1 polymer ?
#
loop_
_entity_poly.entity_id
_entity_poly.type
_entity_poly.pdbx_seq_one_letter_code
_entity_poly.pdbx_strand_id
1 'polypeptide(L)'
;MNLRKQKFSPRENPFLKKSEIFANGIQKVFNLSRTGHRVLIIVLEECQSNKTENKNNNSITLIWFDGGVNGKKHDMVDRTFHNGLRELIQKGILKPKLPNQYWINPILFFKGNKITFMKEYQIDLEDFTKI
;
A
#
# COMPACT_ATOMS: atom_id res chain seq x y z
N MET A 1 25.47 8.46 23.60
CA MET A 1 25.27 7.54 22.46
C MET A 1 24.66 8.34 21.31
N ASN A 2 25.48 8.73 20.33
CA ASN A 2 25.08 9.67 19.27
C ASN A 2 24.29 8.98 18.16
N LEU A 3 22.99 9.27 18.06
CA LEU A 3 22.15 8.90 16.92
C LEU A 3 22.49 9.82 15.74
N ARG A 4 23.35 9.36 14.83
CA ARG A 4 23.55 10.02 13.53
C ARG A 4 22.23 9.95 12.77
N LYS A 5 21.52 11.09 12.70
CA LYS A 5 20.43 11.31 11.75
C LYS A 5 21.02 11.18 10.35
N GLN A 6 20.83 10.01 9.73
CA GLN A 6 21.21 9.78 8.35
C GLN A 6 20.29 10.65 7.49
N LYS A 7 20.83 11.75 6.95
CA LYS A 7 20.12 12.64 6.03
C LYS A 7 19.95 11.88 4.71
N PHE A 8 18.77 11.31 4.49
CA PHE A 8 18.42 10.73 3.18
C PHE A 8 18.10 11.86 2.20
N SER A 9 18.69 11.82 1.01
CA SER A 9 18.40 12.74 -0.09
C SER A 9 16.96 12.51 -0.59
N PRO A 10 16.12 13.55 -0.78
CA PRO A 10 14.75 13.39 -1.29
C PRO A 10 14.66 12.72 -2.68
N ARG A 11 15.76 12.71 -3.44
CA ARG A 11 15.79 12.18 -4.80
C ARG A 11 16.13 10.69 -4.90
N GLU A 12 16.64 10.09 -3.83
CA GLU A 12 16.98 8.66 -3.78
C GLU A 12 16.50 8.08 -2.46
N ASN A 13 15.19 7.91 -2.34
CA ASN A 13 14.63 7.18 -1.20
C ASN A 13 14.76 5.67 -1.47
N PRO A 14 15.64 4.94 -0.76
CA PRO A 14 15.85 3.51 -0.99
C PRO A 14 14.62 2.65 -0.68
N PHE A 15 13.63 3.20 0.03
CA PHE A 15 12.35 2.54 0.28
C PHE A 15 11.40 2.64 -0.93
N LEU A 16 11.44 3.75 -1.69
CA LEU A 16 10.67 3.91 -2.93
C LEU A 16 11.13 2.92 -4.01
N LYS A 17 12.44 2.71 -4.12
CA LYS A 17 12.97 1.74 -5.09
C LYS A 17 12.47 0.32 -4.81
N LYS A 18 12.18 -0.03 -3.55
CA LYS A 18 11.63 -1.33 -3.18
C LYS A 18 10.13 -1.46 -3.50
N SER A 19 9.34 -0.41 -3.29
CA SER A 19 7.91 -0.41 -3.65
C SER A 19 7.72 -0.53 -5.16
N GLU A 20 8.54 0.15 -5.96
CA GLU A 20 8.49 0.05 -7.43
C GLU A 20 8.81 -1.35 -7.95
N ILE A 21 9.88 -1.98 -7.46
CA ILE A 21 10.25 -3.35 -7.87
C ILE A 21 9.13 -4.35 -7.56
N PHE A 22 8.54 -4.24 -6.37
CA PHE A 22 7.42 -5.09 -5.97
C PHE A 22 6.15 -4.81 -6.80
N ALA A 23 5.82 -3.53 -7.02
CA ALA A 23 4.70 -3.12 -7.85
C ALA A 23 4.83 -3.60 -9.30
N ASN A 24 6.06 -3.68 -9.85
CA ASN A 24 6.31 -4.22 -11.18
C ASN A 24 5.98 -5.71 -11.28
N GLY A 25 6.26 -6.47 -10.21
CA GLY A 25 5.88 -7.88 -10.11
C GLY A 25 4.36 -8.07 -10.10
N ILE A 26 3.65 -7.30 -9.26
CA ILE A 26 2.18 -7.35 -9.17
C ILE A 26 1.54 -6.89 -10.48
N GLN A 27 2.07 -5.83 -11.11
CA GLN A 27 1.56 -5.35 -12.39
C GLN A 27 1.52 -6.46 -13.44
N LYS A 28 2.60 -7.25 -13.55
CA LYS A 28 2.67 -8.37 -14.48
C LYS A 28 1.68 -9.49 -14.12
N VAL A 29 1.60 -9.86 -12.84
CA VAL A 29 0.73 -10.97 -12.39
C VAL A 29 -0.75 -10.65 -12.53
N PHE A 30 -1.16 -9.42 -12.23
CA PHE A 30 -2.56 -9.00 -12.26
C PHE A 30 -2.96 -8.32 -13.58
N ASN A 31 -2.00 -8.18 -14.51
CA ASN A 31 -2.13 -7.46 -15.77
C ASN A 31 -2.70 -6.04 -15.56
N LEU A 32 -2.02 -5.24 -14.73
CA LEU A 32 -2.43 -3.88 -14.41
C LEU A 32 -2.06 -2.91 -15.52
N SER A 33 -2.97 -1.97 -15.80
CA SER A 33 -2.70 -0.82 -16.62
C SER A 33 -1.58 0.04 -16.03
N ARG A 34 -0.99 0.92 -16.84
CA ARG A 34 -0.02 1.92 -16.36
C ARG A 34 -0.61 2.75 -15.22
N THR A 35 -1.88 3.10 -15.30
CA THR A 35 -2.58 3.87 -14.26
C THR A 35 -2.75 3.07 -12.98
N GLY A 36 -3.23 1.82 -13.07
CA GLY A 36 -3.37 0.94 -11.91
C GLY A 36 -2.04 0.67 -11.21
N HIS A 37 -0.97 0.47 -11.97
CA HIS A 37 0.38 0.30 -11.42
C HIS A 37 0.87 1.54 -10.67
N ARG A 38 0.62 2.75 -11.19
CA ARG A 38 0.98 3.99 -10.48
C ARG A 38 0.22 4.15 -9.17
N VAL A 39 -1.07 3.82 -9.15
CA VAL A 39 -1.87 3.84 -7.92
C VAL A 39 -1.39 2.76 -6.94
N LEU A 40 -0.96 1.60 -7.43
CA LEU A 40 -0.37 0.56 -6.58
C LEU A 40 0.89 1.04 -5.86
N ILE A 41 1.76 1.79 -6.54
CA ILE A 41 2.94 2.39 -5.91
C ILE A 41 2.53 3.31 -4.75
N ILE A 42 1.55 4.21 -4.98
CA ILE A 42 1.01 5.10 -3.94
C ILE A 42 0.47 4.29 -2.76
N VAL A 43 -0.32 3.24 -3.02
CA VAL A 43 -0.85 2.35 -1.99
C VAL A 43 0.27 1.77 -1.12
N LEU A 44 1.33 1.26 -1.74
CA LEU A 44 2.46 0.66 -1.01
C LEU A 44 3.24 1.69 -0.18
N GLU A 45 3.38 2.91 -0.68
CA GLU A 45 3.98 4.04 0.06
C GLU A 45 3.16 4.41 1.29
N GLU A 46 1.82 4.45 1.16
CA GLU A 46 0.91 4.69 2.28
C GLU A 46 0.97 3.57 3.32
N CYS A 47 1.08 2.30 2.89
CA CYS A 47 1.27 1.17 3.80
C CYS A 47 2.54 1.30 4.65
N GLN A 48 3.65 1.68 4.00
CA GLN A 48 4.94 1.85 4.68
C GLN A 48 4.88 3.02 5.65
N SER A 49 4.28 4.14 5.25
CA SER A 49 4.10 5.32 6.09
C SER A 49 3.29 5.00 7.36
N ASN A 50 2.17 4.28 7.22
CA ASN A 50 1.31 3.90 8.35
C ASN A 50 2.01 2.95 9.34
N LYS A 51 2.88 2.05 8.86
CA LYS A 51 3.70 1.19 9.72
C LYS A 51 4.69 1.99 10.56
N THR A 52 5.26 3.06 10.01
CA THR A 52 6.20 3.93 10.74
C THR A 52 5.51 4.73 11.85
N GLU A 53 4.22 5.01 11.72
CA GLU A 53 3.42 5.73 12.72
C GLU A 53 2.89 4.85 13.88
N ASN A 54 3.30 3.58 14.00
CA ASN A 54 2.80 2.61 14.99
C ASN A 54 1.26 2.48 15.02
N LYS A 55 0.57 2.79 13.92
CA LYS A 55 -0.86 2.53 13.78
C LYS A 55 -1.04 1.09 13.30
N ASN A 56 -1.45 0.20 14.20
CA ASN A 56 -1.78 -1.21 13.92
C ASN A 56 -3.09 -1.36 13.13
N ASN A 57 -3.25 -0.62 12.04
CA ASN A 57 -4.43 -0.70 11.20
C ASN A 57 -4.10 -1.56 9.97
N ASN A 58 -4.73 -2.74 9.90
CA ASN A 58 -4.68 -3.65 8.75
C ASN A 58 -5.35 -3.06 7.47
N SER A 59 -5.77 -1.80 7.52
CA SER A 59 -6.44 -1.08 6.44
C SER A 59 -5.73 0.24 6.13
N ILE A 60 -5.78 0.67 4.88
CA ILE A 60 -5.25 1.96 4.43
C ILE A 60 -6.38 2.95 4.19
N THR A 61 -6.10 4.23 4.46
CA THR A 61 -6.96 5.34 4.07
C THR A 61 -6.38 5.97 2.82
N LEU A 62 -7.20 6.21 1.80
CA LEU A 62 -6.83 6.84 0.55
C LEU A 62 -7.86 7.91 0.22
N ILE A 63 -7.52 9.17 0.45
CA ILE A 63 -8.40 10.31 0.17
C ILE A 63 -7.70 11.22 -0.83
N TRP A 64 -8.37 11.57 -1.92
CA TRP A 64 -7.86 12.61 -2.81
C TRP A 64 -8.21 14.00 -2.27
N PHE A 65 -7.21 14.80 -1.94
CA PHE A 65 -7.38 16.21 -1.57
C PHE A 65 -6.08 16.99 -1.79
N ASP A 66 -6.19 18.32 -1.91
CA ASP A 66 -5.04 19.24 -2.14
C ASP A 66 -4.15 18.83 -3.34
N GLY A 67 -4.79 18.33 -4.40
CA GLY A 67 -4.10 17.90 -5.62
C GLY A 67 -3.29 16.62 -5.48
N GLY A 68 -3.58 15.78 -4.48
CA GLY A 68 -2.83 14.57 -4.21
C GLY A 68 -3.59 13.55 -3.37
N VAL A 69 -2.90 12.49 -2.96
CA VAL A 69 -3.45 11.44 -2.09
C VAL A 69 -2.97 11.69 -0.66
N ASN A 70 -3.90 11.78 0.28
CA ASN A 70 -3.63 12.09 1.68
C ASN A 70 -2.77 13.37 1.86
N GLY A 71 -2.95 14.37 0.98
CA GLY A 71 -2.17 15.62 0.96
C GLY A 71 -0.79 15.52 0.31
N LYS A 72 -0.40 14.35 -0.22
CA LYS A 72 0.86 14.16 -0.96
C LYS A 72 0.62 14.31 -2.45
N LYS A 73 1.29 15.28 -3.07
CA LYS A 73 1.21 15.50 -4.52
C LYS A 73 1.83 14.33 -5.28
N HIS A 74 1.11 13.86 -6.28
CA HIS A 74 1.57 12.85 -7.23
C HIS A 74 1.43 13.38 -8.65
N ASP A 75 2.17 12.79 -9.59
CA ASP A 75 2.14 13.17 -11.01
C ASP A 75 0.86 12.69 -11.74
N MET A 76 -0.29 12.78 -11.10
CA MET A 76 -1.58 12.41 -11.70
C MET A 76 -2.69 13.32 -11.21
N VAL A 77 -3.82 13.30 -11.91
CA VAL A 77 -5.03 14.03 -11.53
C VAL A 77 -6.03 13.10 -10.87
N ASP A 78 -7.00 13.71 -10.18
CA ASP A 78 -8.03 13.02 -9.40
C ASP A 78 -8.74 11.89 -10.15
N ARG A 79 -9.20 12.20 -11.37
CA ARG A 79 -9.86 11.23 -12.25
C ARG A 79 -8.98 10.02 -12.56
N THR A 80 -7.69 10.24 -12.80
CA THR A 80 -6.72 9.18 -13.11
C THR A 80 -6.49 8.30 -11.89
N PHE A 81 -6.39 8.89 -10.70
CA PHE A 81 -6.29 8.16 -9.46
C PHE A 81 -7.50 7.26 -9.22
N HIS A 82 -8.72 7.80 -9.32
CA HIS A 82 -9.94 7.02 -9.11
C HIS A 82 -10.12 5.89 -10.14
N ASN A 83 -9.65 6.08 -11.38
CA ASN A 83 -9.62 5.01 -12.38
C ASN A 83 -8.67 3.88 -11.99
N GLY A 84 -7.45 4.20 -11.55
CA GLY A 84 -6.51 3.20 -11.07
C GLY A 84 -6.98 2.51 -9.78
N LEU A 85 -7.59 3.26 -8.86
CA LEU A 85 -8.15 2.70 -7.63
C LEU A 85 -9.28 1.70 -7.91
N ARG A 86 -10.18 2.04 -8.85
CA ARG A 86 -11.22 1.12 -9.32
C ARG A 86 -10.63 -0.16 -9.90
N GLU A 87 -9.57 -0.04 -10.69
CA GLU A 87 -8.87 -1.19 -11.25
C GLU A 87 -8.29 -2.11 -10.14
N LEU A 88 -7.62 -1.55 -9.13
CA LEU A 88 -7.08 -2.34 -8.01
C LEU A 88 -8.18 -3.08 -7.24
N ILE A 89 -9.36 -2.46 -7.08
CA ILE A 89 -10.53 -3.09 -6.45
C ILE A 89 -11.06 -4.23 -7.34
N GLN A 90 -11.24 -3.99 -8.64
CA GLN A 90 -11.72 -5.00 -9.58
C GLN A 90 -10.79 -6.20 -9.68
N LYS A 91 -9.48 -5.98 -9.58
CA LYS A 91 -8.45 -7.03 -9.59
C LYS A 91 -8.28 -7.74 -8.24
N GLY A 92 -9.05 -7.35 -7.23
CA GLY A 92 -9.02 -7.96 -5.89
C GLY A 92 -7.73 -7.66 -5.11
N ILE A 93 -6.96 -6.63 -5.51
CA ILE A 93 -5.78 -6.16 -4.80
C ILE A 93 -6.21 -5.39 -3.55
N LEU A 94 -7.26 -4.58 -3.69
CA LEU A 94 -7.91 -3.85 -2.59
C LEU A 94 -9.35 -4.32 -2.42
N LYS A 95 -9.84 -4.28 -1.18
CA LYS A 95 -11.26 -4.44 -0.86
C LYS A 95 -11.76 -3.22 -0.06
N PRO A 96 -12.87 -2.57 -0.46
CA PRO A 96 -13.46 -1.50 0.34
C PRO A 96 -13.84 -1.96 1.74
N LYS A 97 -13.61 -1.11 2.75
CA LYS A 97 -14.02 -1.32 4.15
C LYS A 97 -15.02 -0.27 4.61
N LEU A 98 -14.66 1.00 4.43
CA LEU A 98 -15.44 2.20 4.75
C LEU A 98 -15.18 3.25 3.66
N PRO A 99 -15.90 4.39 3.62
CA PRO A 99 -15.55 5.47 2.71
C PRO A 99 -14.07 5.82 2.81
N ASN A 100 -13.38 5.78 1.67
CA ASN A 100 -11.93 6.04 1.55
C ASN A 100 -11.01 5.08 2.34
N GLN A 101 -11.52 3.99 2.91
CA GLN A 101 -10.74 3.02 3.67
C GLN A 101 -10.81 1.63 3.02
N TYR A 102 -9.65 1.00 2.84
CA TYR A 102 -9.49 -0.22 2.06
C TYR A 102 -8.67 -1.25 2.82
N TRP A 103 -9.10 -2.50 2.77
CA TRP A 103 -8.30 -3.66 3.10
C TRP A 103 -7.36 -3.99 1.94
N ILE A 104 -6.14 -4.42 2.26
CA ILE A 104 -5.18 -4.90 1.26
C ILE A 104 -5.23 -6.42 1.25
N ASN A 105 -5.31 -7.00 0.07
CA ASN A 105 -5.31 -8.46 -0.06
C ASN A 105 -3.96 -9.04 0.38
N PRO A 106 -3.92 -9.90 1.42
CA PRO A 106 -2.67 -10.49 1.90
C PRO A 106 -1.95 -11.33 0.84
N ILE A 107 -2.67 -11.89 -0.15
CA ILE A 107 -2.09 -12.76 -1.20
C ILE A 107 -0.95 -12.09 -1.97
N LEU A 108 -0.94 -10.75 -2.00
CA LEU A 108 0.12 -9.95 -2.62
C LEU A 108 1.49 -10.23 -1.98
N PHE A 109 1.52 -10.64 -0.71
CA PHE A 109 2.74 -10.95 0.04
C PHE A 109 3.15 -12.43 -0.01
N PHE A 110 2.34 -13.32 -0.59
CA PHE A 110 2.55 -14.77 -0.51
C PHE A 110 3.22 -15.41 -1.74
N LYS A 111 3.29 -14.73 -2.89
CA LYS A 111 3.67 -15.39 -4.15
C LYS A 111 5.10 -15.06 -4.61
N GLY A 112 6.12 -15.55 -3.89
CA GLY A 112 7.48 -15.65 -4.42
C GLY A 112 8.62 -15.56 -3.39
N ASN A 113 8.91 -16.66 -2.71
CA ASN A 113 10.18 -17.03 -2.05
C ASN A 113 11.00 -16.02 -1.21
N LYS A 114 10.55 -14.80 -0.94
CA LYS A 114 11.23 -13.86 -0.03
C LYS A 114 10.22 -13.14 0.85
N ILE A 115 10.08 -13.70 2.05
CA ILE A 115 9.50 -13.07 3.23
C ILE A 115 10.19 -11.70 3.40
N THR A 116 9.43 -10.61 3.35
CA THR A 116 9.85 -9.36 3.98
C THR A 116 8.65 -8.71 4.64
N PHE A 117 8.35 -9.23 5.84
CA PHE A 117 7.72 -8.57 6.97
C PHE A 117 6.40 -7.83 6.71
N MET A 118 5.31 -8.59 6.68
CA MET A 118 4.12 -8.18 7.43
C MET A 118 3.92 -9.22 8.52
N LYS A 119 4.03 -8.77 9.78
CA LYS A 119 3.80 -9.59 10.97
C LYS A 119 2.54 -10.43 10.78
N GLU A 120 2.65 -11.67 11.24
CA GLU A 120 1.61 -12.69 11.31
C GLU A 120 0.22 -12.11 11.51
N TYR A 121 -0.72 -12.57 10.69
CA TYR A 121 -2.09 -12.72 11.17
C TYR A 121 -2.04 -13.79 12.28
N GLN A 122 -1.98 -13.37 13.54
CA GLN A 122 -2.60 -14.19 14.58
C GLN A 122 -4.09 -13.96 14.44
N ILE A 123 -4.76 -14.92 13.81
CA ILE A 123 -6.18 -15.13 14.06
C ILE A 123 -6.18 -15.86 15.40
N ASP A 124 -6.40 -15.13 16.49
CA ASP A 124 -6.70 -15.76 17.76
C ASP A 124 -8.04 -16.48 17.57
N LEU A 125 -7.97 -17.80 17.45
CA LEU A 125 -9.13 -18.68 17.31
C LEU A 125 -10.02 -18.69 18.58
N GLU A 126 -9.66 -17.93 19.62
CA GLU A 126 -10.41 -17.80 20.87
C GLU A 126 -11.68 -16.93 20.72
N ASP A 127 -11.79 -16.10 19.68
CA ASP A 127 -12.96 -15.23 19.48
C ASP A 127 -14.19 -15.95 18.88
N PHE A 128 -14.06 -17.21 18.46
CA PHE A 128 -15.16 -18.00 17.87
C PHE A 128 -15.80 -19.04 18.82
N THR A 129 -15.31 -19.21 20.04
CA THR A 129 -15.77 -20.24 20.99
C THR A 129 -16.49 -19.71 22.22
N LYS A 130 -16.96 -18.45 22.19
CA LYS A 130 -17.93 -17.94 23.17
C LYS A 130 -19.25 -17.61 22.48
N ILE A 131 -20.02 -18.66 22.18
CA ILE A 131 -21.48 -18.63 22.04
C ILE A 131 -22.03 -19.66 23.01
#